data_AF-A0A2D7A4D0-F1
#
_entry.id   AF-A0A2D7A4D0-F1
#
_cell.length_a   1.000
_cell.length_b   1.000
_cell.length_c   1.000
_cell.angle_alpha   90.00
_cell.angle_beta   90.00
_cell.angle_gamma   90.00
#
_symmetry.space_group_name_H-M   'P 1'
#
loop_
_entity.id
_entity.type
_entity.pdbx_description
1 polymer ?
#
loop_
_entity_poly.entity_id
_entity_poly.type
_entity_poly.pdbx_seq_one_letter_code
_entity_poly.pdbx_strand_id
1 'polypeptide(L)'
;MKKIFSLITVISFVLSSCNTSVESKVEIDNSSKEDQAKFEKQIETFNAYRKAFNDENIDDLMATMADSLKWSPPQYNGNQILGYEDVKSQFQAYFDQFDDITFSEGEGLVNKNAPAYWAGSAFSSGKGEQGASSSPNIMRIYGTWSGIHTESGAKVYNKWYGVLNFNSDSKIADLSDWMDVNGMQVQIQNHLANK
;
A
#
# COMPACT_ATOMS: atom_id res chain seq x y z
N MET A 1 15.52 -69.80 50.40
CA MET A 1 16.26 -70.26 49.21
C MET A 1 15.43 -70.02 47.95
N LYS A 2 15.78 -69.00 47.17
CA LYS A 2 15.83 -69.01 45.70
C LYS A 2 16.38 -67.66 45.27
N LYS A 3 17.57 -67.72 44.67
CA LYS A 3 18.34 -66.60 44.15
C LYS A 3 17.71 -66.17 42.83
N ILE A 4 17.51 -64.88 42.61
CA ILE A 4 17.54 -64.29 41.27
C ILE A 4 18.48 -63.08 41.33
N PHE A 5 19.59 -63.24 40.62
CA PHE A 5 20.58 -62.23 40.28
C PHE A 5 20.10 -61.41 39.08
N SER A 6 20.58 -60.17 38.99
CA SER A 6 20.70 -59.29 37.80
C SER A 6 20.01 -57.94 38.04
N LEU A 7 20.57 -56.78 37.69
CA LEU A 7 21.87 -56.39 37.16
C LEU A 7 21.91 -54.87 37.34
N ILE A 8 23.04 -54.35 37.80
CA ILE A 8 23.33 -52.91 37.89
C ILE A 8 23.50 -52.34 36.48
N THR A 9 22.89 -51.20 36.16
CA THR A 9 23.47 -50.27 35.18
C THR A 9 23.12 -48.83 35.55
N VAL A 10 24.11 -48.16 36.12
CA VAL A 10 24.18 -46.70 36.24
C VAL A 10 24.34 -46.15 34.82
N ILE A 11 23.35 -45.39 34.34
CA ILE A 11 23.48 -44.61 33.10
C ILE A 11 23.74 -43.16 33.50
N SER A 12 24.99 -42.76 33.31
CA SER A 12 25.48 -41.39 33.40
C SER A 12 24.66 -40.48 32.47
N PHE A 13 24.09 -39.42 33.04
CA PHE A 13 23.56 -38.28 32.28
C PHE A 13 24.73 -37.55 31.61
N VAL A 14 24.96 -37.84 30.33
CA VAL A 14 25.79 -36.99 29.46
C VAL A 14 24.88 -35.89 28.94
N LEU A 15 24.95 -34.71 29.58
CA LEU A 15 24.39 -33.48 29.01
C LEU A 15 25.27 -33.06 27.82
N SER A 16 24.97 -33.58 26.64
CA SER A 16 25.47 -32.99 25.39
C SER A 16 24.69 -31.71 25.12
N SER A 17 25.43 -30.59 25.13
CA SER A 17 24.92 -29.31 24.70
C SER A 17 24.60 -29.33 23.20
N CYS A 18 23.39 -28.96 22.83
CA CYS A 18 23.16 -28.33 21.53
C CYS A 18 22.64 -26.91 21.81
N ASN A 19 23.59 -25.98 21.83
CA ASN A 19 23.30 -24.57 21.59
C ASN A 19 22.76 -24.49 20.16
N THR A 20 21.43 -24.44 20.03
CA THR A 20 20.79 -24.04 18.77
C THR A 20 19.93 -22.85 19.11
N SER A 21 20.54 -21.66 19.05
CA SER A 21 19.80 -20.43 18.77
C SER A 21 19.22 -20.57 17.37
N VAL A 22 18.12 -21.31 17.26
CA VAL A 22 17.22 -21.14 16.13
C VAL A 22 16.45 -19.87 16.48
N GLU A 23 16.96 -18.72 16.01
CA GLU A 23 16.07 -17.63 15.65
C GLU A 23 15.10 -18.22 14.63
N SER A 24 14.00 -18.78 15.13
CA SER A 24 12.81 -18.94 14.33
C SER A 24 12.41 -17.52 13.97
N LYS A 25 12.79 -17.07 12.77
CA LYS A 25 11.93 -16.16 12.01
C LYS A 25 10.58 -16.85 11.99
N VAL A 26 9.73 -16.51 12.95
CA VAL A 26 8.33 -16.85 12.89
C VAL A 26 7.85 -16.07 11.68
N GLU A 27 7.69 -16.74 10.54
CA GLU A 27 6.81 -16.26 9.49
C GLU A 27 5.43 -16.16 10.13
N ILE A 28 5.11 -14.99 10.68
CA ILE A 28 3.73 -14.61 11.00
C ILE A 28 3.09 -14.23 9.66
N ASP A 29 3.10 -15.16 8.72
CA ASP A 29 2.29 -15.05 7.52
C ASP A 29 1.11 -15.99 7.69
N ASN A 30 0.03 -15.44 8.25
CA ASN A 30 -1.24 -16.13 8.38
C ASN A 30 -2.11 -15.96 7.12
N SER A 31 -1.55 -15.41 6.02
CA SER A 31 -2.27 -15.29 4.74
C SER A 31 -2.16 -16.59 3.93
N SER A 32 -3.21 -16.91 3.18
CA SER A 32 -3.18 -18.06 2.28
C SER A 32 -2.37 -17.74 1.01
N LYS A 33 -1.92 -18.76 0.29
CA LYS A 33 -1.30 -18.56 -1.05
C LYS A 33 -2.24 -17.84 -2.02
N GLU A 34 -3.54 -18.06 -1.88
CA GLU A 34 -4.56 -17.37 -2.67
C GLU A 34 -4.61 -15.87 -2.33
N ASP A 35 -4.54 -15.52 -1.04
CA ASP A 35 -4.49 -14.13 -0.59
C ASP A 35 -3.22 -13.43 -1.08
N GLN A 36 -2.07 -14.10 -1.04
CA GLN A 36 -0.80 -13.56 -1.56
C GLN A 36 -0.90 -13.27 -3.07
N ALA A 37 -1.39 -14.23 -3.87
CA ALA A 37 -1.57 -14.05 -5.31
C ALA A 37 -2.56 -12.92 -5.63
N LYS A 38 -3.62 -12.78 -4.81
CA LYS A 38 -4.58 -11.69 -4.94
C LYS A 38 -3.93 -10.34 -4.63
N PHE A 39 -3.11 -10.26 -3.59
CA PHE A 39 -2.36 -9.05 -3.24
C PHE A 39 -1.38 -8.64 -4.35
N GLU A 40 -0.64 -9.60 -4.92
CA GLU A 40 0.25 -9.35 -6.05
C GLU A 40 -0.52 -8.77 -7.26
N LYS A 41 -1.68 -9.34 -7.61
CA LYS A 41 -2.53 -8.82 -8.70
C LYS A 41 -3.07 -7.41 -8.42
N GLN A 42 -3.33 -7.07 -7.17
CA GLN A 42 -3.75 -5.71 -6.79
C GLN A 42 -2.59 -4.72 -6.94
N ILE A 43 -1.36 -5.13 -6.60
CA ILE A 43 -0.15 -4.33 -6.87
C ILE A 43 0.03 -4.14 -8.38
N GLU A 44 -0.18 -5.17 -9.20
CA GLU A 44 -0.16 -5.04 -10.66
C GLU A 44 -1.20 -4.04 -11.18
N THR A 45 -2.41 -4.05 -10.60
CA THR A 45 -3.44 -3.06 -10.93
C THR A 45 -2.99 -1.64 -10.58
N PHE A 46 -2.36 -1.45 -9.42
CA PHE A 46 -1.81 -0.15 -9.05
C PHE A 46 -0.58 0.23 -9.90
N ASN A 47 0.20 -0.74 -10.39
CA ASN A 47 1.27 -0.49 -11.35
C ASN A 47 0.72 0.03 -12.68
N ALA A 48 -0.41 -0.51 -13.15
CA ALA A 48 -1.11 0.02 -14.32
C ALA A 48 -1.66 1.43 -14.04
N TYR A 49 -2.22 1.67 -12.84
CA TYR A 49 -2.70 2.99 -12.42
C TYR A 49 -1.59 4.04 -12.50
N ARG A 50 -0.42 3.78 -11.89
CA ARG A 50 0.69 4.75 -11.91
C ARG A 50 1.31 4.89 -13.30
N LYS A 51 1.26 3.84 -14.13
CA LYS A 51 1.70 3.92 -15.52
C LYS A 51 0.79 4.86 -16.31
N ALA A 52 -0.53 4.74 -16.15
CA ALA A 52 -1.48 5.63 -16.80
C ALA A 52 -1.33 7.08 -16.34
N PHE A 53 -0.99 7.32 -15.06
CA PHE A 53 -0.57 8.66 -14.60
C PHE A 53 0.68 9.17 -15.32
N ASN A 54 1.70 8.30 -15.48
CA ASN A 54 2.93 8.68 -16.16
C ASN A 54 2.77 8.91 -17.67
N ASP A 55 1.87 8.17 -18.31
CA ASP A 55 1.52 8.37 -19.72
C ASP A 55 0.45 9.47 -19.89
N GLU A 56 -0.07 10.03 -18.80
CA GLU A 56 -1.18 11.01 -18.78
C GLU A 56 -2.42 10.52 -19.56
N ASN A 57 -2.67 9.21 -19.55
CA ASN A 57 -3.74 8.56 -20.30
C ASN A 57 -4.96 8.29 -19.41
N ILE A 58 -6.00 9.13 -19.55
CA ILE A 58 -7.21 9.03 -18.74
C ILE A 58 -7.99 7.73 -18.97
N ASP A 59 -8.02 7.20 -20.20
CA ASP A 59 -8.80 5.99 -20.48
C ASP A 59 -8.12 4.75 -19.90
N ASP A 60 -6.78 4.67 -19.99
CA ASP A 60 -6.01 3.61 -19.33
C ASP A 60 -6.11 3.72 -17.80
N LEU A 61 -6.12 4.93 -17.25
CA LEU A 61 -6.28 5.16 -15.82
C LEU A 61 -7.64 4.64 -15.35
N MET A 62 -8.71 5.10 -15.99
CA MET A 62 -10.07 4.74 -15.62
C MET A 62 -10.38 3.26 -15.89
N ALA A 63 -9.65 2.59 -16.78
CA ALA A 63 -9.74 1.14 -16.97
C ALA A 63 -9.28 0.32 -15.76
N THR A 64 -8.41 0.88 -14.90
CA THR A 64 -7.99 0.25 -13.63
C THR A 64 -9.05 0.29 -12.54
N MET A 65 -10.11 1.09 -12.74
CA MET A 65 -11.17 1.34 -11.78
C MET A 65 -12.46 0.62 -12.19
N ALA A 66 -13.29 0.31 -11.19
CA ALA A 66 -14.61 -0.25 -11.39
C ALA A 66 -15.61 0.87 -11.69
N ASP A 67 -16.62 0.58 -12.52
CA ASP A 67 -17.68 1.56 -12.84
C ASP A 67 -18.48 1.99 -11.60
N SER A 68 -18.47 1.16 -10.54
CA SER A 68 -19.08 1.43 -9.24
C SER A 68 -18.16 2.20 -8.27
N LEU A 69 -17.08 2.83 -8.77
CA LEU A 69 -16.07 3.49 -7.95
C LEU A 69 -16.67 4.48 -6.96
N LYS A 70 -16.15 4.44 -5.74
CA LYS A 70 -16.36 5.46 -4.70
C LYS A 70 -15.03 6.09 -4.34
N TRP A 71 -14.95 7.42 -4.39
CA TRP A 71 -13.74 8.14 -4.09
C TRP A 71 -13.94 9.16 -2.96
N SER A 72 -13.10 9.08 -1.94
CA SER A 72 -12.89 10.13 -0.94
C SER A 72 -11.60 10.89 -1.29
N PRO A 73 -11.68 12.08 -1.90
CA PRO A 73 -10.50 12.81 -2.37
C PRO A 73 -9.65 13.40 -1.23
N PRO A 74 -8.38 13.78 -1.50
CA PRO A 74 -7.50 14.37 -0.49
C PRO A 74 -7.88 15.82 -0.18
N GLN A 75 -8.50 16.53 -1.12
CA GLN A 75 -9.06 17.85 -0.90
C GLN A 75 -10.34 17.73 -0.09
N TYR A 76 -10.41 18.44 1.05
CA TYR A 76 -11.65 18.49 1.81
C TYR A 76 -12.79 19.10 0.98
N ASN A 77 -13.83 18.31 0.75
CA ASN A 77 -15.00 18.64 -0.06
C ASN A 77 -16.32 18.55 0.74
N GLY A 78 -16.25 18.61 2.08
CA GLY A 78 -17.41 18.38 2.94
C GLY A 78 -17.72 16.89 3.18
N ASN A 79 -16.73 16.01 3.03
CA ASN A 79 -16.85 14.55 3.15
C ASN A 79 -17.80 13.91 2.14
N GLN A 80 -17.89 14.50 0.93
CA GLN A 80 -18.67 13.91 -0.15
C GLN A 80 -17.86 12.77 -0.79
N ILE A 81 -18.53 11.63 -0.99
CA ILE A 81 -18.00 10.51 -1.76
C ILE A 81 -18.36 10.74 -3.22
N LEU A 82 -17.33 10.79 -4.06
CA LEU A 82 -17.41 11.05 -5.49
C LEU A 82 -17.49 9.74 -6.29
N GLY A 83 -18.09 9.80 -7.48
CA GLY A 83 -18.26 8.65 -8.37
C GLY A 83 -17.22 8.59 -9.49
N TYR A 84 -17.38 7.59 -10.36
CA TYR A 84 -16.49 7.35 -11.51
C TYR A 84 -16.30 8.56 -12.43
N GLU A 85 -17.38 9.23 -12.81
CA GLU A 85 -17.31 10.41 -13.71
C GLU A 85 -16.64 11.62 -13.04
N ASP A 86 -16.88 11.82 -11.74
CA ASP A 86 -16.22 12.88 -10.97
C ASP A 86 -14.70 12.64 -10.91
N VAL A 87 -14.30 11.38 -10.68
CA VAL A 87 -12.90 10.95 -10.68
C VAL A 87 -12.25 11.17 -12.04
N LYS A 88 -12.93 10.74 -13.13
CA LYS A 88 -12.44 10.95 -14.50
C LYS A 88 -12.18 12.43 -14.78
N SER A 89 -13.14 13.29 -14.44
CA SER A 89 -13.02 14.73 -14.62
C SER A 89 -11.87 15.32 -13.80
N GLN A 90 -11.74 14.93 -12.53
CA GLN A 90 -10.72 15.48 -11.64
C GLN A 90 -9.29 15.04 -12.01
N PHE A 91 -9.11 13.80 -12.47
CA PHE A 91 -7.81 13.32 -12.95
C PHE A 91 -7.46 13.85 -14.33
N GLN A 92 -8.44 14.05 -15.23
CA GLN A 92 -8.19 14.77 -16.48
C GLN A 92 -7.69 16.19 -16.20
N ALA A 93 -8.35 16.92 -15.29
CA ALA A 93 -7.89 18.25 -14.90
C ALA A 93 -6.48 18.24 -14.27
N TYR A 94 -6.10 17.16 -13.60
CA TYR A 94 -4.73 16.99 -13.09
C TYR A 94 -3.71 16.79 -14.22
N PHE A 95 -4.04 15.95 -15.21
CA PHE A 95 -3.21 15.75 -16.41
C PHE A 95 -3.08 17.03 -17.25
N ASP A 96 -4.13 17.85 -17.32
CA ASP A 96 -4.07 19.14 -18.03
C ASP A 96 -3.16 20.18 -17.32
N GLN A 97 -2.83 19.96 -16.04
CA GLN A 97 -2.06 20.90 -15.20
C GLN A 97 -0.63 20.46 -14.94
N PHE A 98 -0.33 19.18 -15.10
CA PHE A 98 0.96 18.60 -14.74
C PHE A 98 1.44 17.60 -15.79
N ASP A 99 2.68 17.79 -16.21
CA ASP A 99 3.40 16.89 -17.10
C ASP A 99 4.38 16.00 -16.29
N ASP A 100 4.85 14.91 -16.91
CA ASP A 100 5.92 14.05 -16.39
C ASP A 100 5.60 13.45 -15.00
N ILE A 101 4.33 13.07 -14.80
CA ILE A 101 3.86 12.60 -13.50
C ILE A 101 4.47 11.24 -13.17
N THR A 102 5.00 11.08 -11.96
CA THR A 102 5.65 9.84 -11.51
C THR A 102 5.31 9.54 -10.05
N PHE A 103 5.32 8.26 -9.69
CA PHE A 103 5.17 7.81 -8.30
C PHE A 103 6.42 7.10 -7.82
N SER A 104 7.01 7.61 -6.75
CA SER A 104 8.09 6.96 -6.02
C SER A 104 7.53 6.15 -4.85
N GLU A 105 7.58 4.83 -4.96
CA GLU A 105 7.12 3.89 -3.94
C GLU A 105 7.89 4.07 -2.61
N GLY A 106 7.16 4.22 -1.50
CA GLY A 106 7.72 4.34 -0.15
C GLY A 106 8.51 5.63 0.13
N GLU A 107 8.76 6.47 -0.89
CA GLU A 107 9.44 7.75 -0.71
C GLU A 107 8.62 8.66 0.22
N GLY A 108 9.32 9.29 1.17
CA GLY A 108 8.71 10.19 2.15
C GLY A 108 8.44 9.54 3.52
N LEU A 109 8.59 8.21 3.63
CA LEU A 109 8.61 7.48 4.90
C LEU A 109 9.91 7.72 5.67
N VAL A 110 9.81 7.72 7.00
CA VAL A 110 11.00 7.85 7.89
C VAL A 110 11.91 6.64 7.75
N ASN A 111 11.34 5.44 7.71
CA ASN A 111 12.08 4.22 7.40
C ASN A 111 12.16 4.05 5.87
N LYS A 112 13.34 4.33 5.31
CA LYS A 112 13.60 4.24 3.86
C LYS A 112 13.49 2.84 3.28
N ASN A 113 13.51 1.80 4.13
CA ASN A 113 13.41 0.40 3.71
C ASN A 113 12.01 -0.18 3.98
N ALA A 114 11.05 0.64 4.43
CA ALA A 114 9.69 0.17 4.65
C ALA A 114 9.03 -0.15 3.29
N PRO A 115 8.32 -1.29 3.17
CA PRO A 115 7.47 -1.58 2.02
C PRO A 115 6.48 -0.45 1.73
N ALA A 116 6.23 -0.19 0.45
CA ALA A 116 5.24 0.79 0.00
C ALA A 116 3.80 0.27 0.08
N TYR A 117 3.60 -1.05 -0.02
CA TYR A 117 2.29 -1.70 -0.11
C TYR A 117 2.02 -2.56 1.12
N TRP A 118 0.83 -2.43 1.70
CA TRP A 118 0.42 -3.18 2.89
C TRP A 118 -1.06 -3.53 2.86
N ALA A 119 -1.40 -4.80 2.94
CA ALA A 119 -2.79 -5.26 3.17
C ALA A 119 -2.93 -6.02 4.50
N GLY A 120 -4.16 -6.19 4.97
CA GLY A 120 -4.47 -6.81 6.27
C GLY A 120 -4.06 -5.98 7.50
N SER A 121 -4.42 -6.41 8.70
CA SER A 121 -3.92 -5.83 9.94
C SER A 121 -3.93 -6.86 11.04
N ALA A 122 -2.80 -7.10 11.69
CA ALA A 122 -2.74 -7.97 12.88
C ALA A 122 -3.39 -7.31 14.11
N PHE A 123 -3.42 -5.98 14.16
CA PHE A 123 -3.99 -5.21 15.26
C PHE A 123 -5.02 -4.21 14.72
N SER A 124 -6.21 -4.18 15.32
CA SER A 124 -7.27 -3.24 14.97
C SER A 124 -8.03 -2.82 16.22
N SER A 125 -8.53 -1.58 16.23
CA SER A 125 -9.49 -1.11 17.24
C SER A 125 -10.92 -1.56 16.93
N GLY A 126 -11.19 -1.99 15.70
CA GLY A 126 -12.47 -2.56 15.30
C GLY A 126 -12.68 -3.96 15.87
N LYS A 127 -13.93 -4.42 15.86
CA LYS A 127 -14.33 -5.75 16.32
C LYS A 127 -15.00 -6.52 15.17
N GLY A 128 -14.95 -7.85 15.23
CA GLY A 128 -15.56 -8.71 14.21
C GLY A 128 -14.95 -8.45 12.82
N GLU A 129 -15.79 -8.31 11.80
CA GLU A 129 -15.37 -8.08 10.41
C GLU A 129 -14.62 -6.75 10.18
N GLN A 130 -14.73 -5.80 11.12
CA GLN A 130 -13.98 -4.54 11.10
C GLN A 130 -12.67 -4.61 11.92
N GLY A 131 -12.39 -5.76 12.53
CA GLY A 131 -11.23 -6.01 13.39
C GLY A 131 -9.95 -6.35 12.61
N ALA A 132 -9.05 -7.07 13.28
CA ALA A 132 -7.85 -7.60 12.65
C ALA A 132 -8.24 -8.56 11.52
N SER A 133 -7.47 -8.54 10.43
CA SER A 133 -7.78 -9.28 9.21
C SER A 133 -6.50 -9.65 8.47
N SER A 134 -6.39 -10.85 7.91
CA SER A 134 -5.33 -11.20 6.96
C SER A 134 -5.72 -10.90 5.51
N SER A 135 -6.93 -10.37 5.27
CA SER A 135 -7.46 -10.19 3.93
C SER A 135 -6.63 -9.17 3.12
N PRO A 136 -6.35 -9.48 1.83
CA PRO A 136 -5.67 -8.57 0.93
C PRO A 136 -6.60 -7.49 0.36
N ASN A 137 -7.91 -7.54 0.63
CA ASN A 137 -8.89 -6.72 -0.09
C ASN A 137 -8.69 -5.20 0.07
N ILE A 138 -8.20 -4.76 1.23
CA ILE A 138 -7.87 -3.36 1.52
C ILE A 138 -6.35 -3.19 1.46
N MET A 139 -5.86 -2.51 0.43
CA MET A 139 -4.44 -2.19 0.28
C MET A 139 -4.17 -0.74 0.71
N ARG A 140 -3.17 -0.56 1.56
CA ARG A 140 -2.57 0.74 1.88
C ARG A 140 -1.32 0.94 1.06
N ILE A 141 -1.14 2.15 0.56
CA ILE A 141 -0.05 2.50 -0.33
C ILE A 141 0.60 3.78 0.16
N TYR A 142 1.93 3.79 0.22
CA TYR A 142 2.74 4.92 0.64
C TYR A 142 3.70 5.31 -0.48
N GLY A 143 3.88 6.61 -0.69
CA GLY A 143 4.92 7.12 -1.59
C GLY A 143 4.84 8.62 -1.80
N THR A 144 5.53 9.08 -2.83
CA THR A 144 5.53 10.49 -3.23
C THR A 144 5.22 10.58 -4.72
N TRP A 145 4.17 11.33 -5.06
CA TRP A 145 3.92 11.76 -6.43
C TRP A 145 4.83 12.94 -6.75
N SER A 146 5.33 13.00 -7.98
CA SER A 146 6.01 14.19 -8.52
C SER A 146 5.54 14.49 -9.93
N GLY A 147 5.66 15.74 -10.34
CA GLY A 147 5.29 16.19 -11.68
C GLY A 147 5.80 17.60 -11.94
N ILE A 148 5.62 18.09 -13.17
CA ILE A 148 6.00 19.44 -13.59
C ILE A 148 4.72 20.20 -13.86
N HIS A 149 4.47 21.29 -13.14
CA HIS A 149 3.32 22.14 -13.43
C HIS A 149 3.49 22.79 -14.80
N THR A 150 2.60 22.47 -15.74
CA THR A 150 2.74 22.76 -17.18
C THR A 150 2.97 24.23 -17.46
N GLU A 151 2.19 25.12 -16.84
CA GLU A 151 2.26 26.56 -17.11
C GLU A 151 3.55 27.20 -16.56
N SER A 152 4.00 26.78 -15.38
CA SER A 152 5.11 27.44 -14.67
C SER A 152 6.45 26.73 -14.85
N GLY A 153 6.44 25.47 -15.30
CA GLY A 153 7.60 24.57 -15.28
C GLY A 153 8.11 24.26 -13.87
N ALA A 154 7.29 24.48 -12.83
CA ALA A 154 7.67 24.19 -11.45
C ALA A 154 7.60 22.69 -11.21
N LYS A 155 8.70 22.08 -10.75
CA LYS A 155 8.64 20.69 -10.28
C LYS A 155 8.03 20.62 -8.89
N VAL A 156 6.99 19.82 -8.72
CA VAL A 156 6.26 19.64 -7.46
C VAL A 156 6.43 18.21 -6.95
N TYR A 157 6.38 18.07 -5.62
CA TYR A 157 6.38 16.78 -4.93
C TYR A 157 5.26 16.74 -3.90
N ASN A 158 4.58 15.60 -3.79
CA ASN A 158 3.52 15.42 -2.82
C ASN A 158 3.57 14.04 -2.19
N LYS A 159 3.79 14.01 -0.86
CA LYS A 159 3.64 12.78 -0.08
C LYS A 159 2.20 12.33 -0.14
N TRP A 160 2.00 11.05 -0.39
CA TRP A 160 0.69 10.50 -0.63
C TRP A 160 0.49 9.19 0.13
N TYR A 161 -0.71 9.06 0.68
CA TYR A 161 -1.18 7.86 1.32
C TYR A 161 -2.55 7.49 0.74
N GLY A 162 -2.67 6.28 0.21
CA GLY A 162 -3.92 5.76 -0.34
C GLY A 162 -4.38 4.51 0.37
N VAL A 163 -5.70 4.36 0.49
CA VAL A 163 -6.40 3.15 0.92
C VAL A 163 -7.32 2.73 -0.22
N LEU A 164 -7.04 1.59 -0.83
CA LEU A 164 -7.74 1.09 -2.00
C LEU A 164 -8.44 -0.23 -1.66
N ASN A 165 -9.71 -0.33 -2.05
CA ASN A 165 -10.44 -1.60 -2.12
C ASN A 165 -10.55 -2.07 -3.56
N PHE A 166 -10.52 -3.38 -3.74
CA PHE A 166 -10.61 -4.01 -5.04
C PHE A 166 -11.85 -4.92 -5.13
N ASN A 167 -12.54 -4.88 -6.28
CA ASN A 167 -13.62 -5.82 -6.57
C ASN A 167 -13.08 -7.21 -6.97
N SER A 168 -13.97 -8.14 -7.31
CA SER A 168 -13.61 -9.50 -7.74
C SER A 168 -12.73 -9.55 -9.00
N ASP A 169 -12.80 -8.52 -9.85
CA ASP A 169 -12.02 -8.43 -11.09
C ASP A 169 -10.63 -7.82 -10.85
N SER A 170 -10.31 -7.47 -9.59
CA SER A 170 -9.13 -6.72 -9.18
C SER A 170 -9.11 -5.27 -9.66
N LYS A 171 -10.26 -4.68 -9.98
CA LYS A 171 -10.38 -3.24 -10.25
C LYS A 171 -10.58 -2.45 -8.96
N ILE A 172 -10.07 -1.23 -8.91
CA ILE A 172 -10.23 -0.32 -7.77
C ILE A 172 -11.70 0.08 -7.66
N ALA A 173 -12.35 -0.30 -6.56
CA ALA A 173 -13.76 -0.07 -6.29
C ALA A 173 -13.99 1.02 -5.23
N ASP A 174 -13.07 1.16 -4.28
CA ASP A 174 -13.03 2.32 -3.40
C ASP A 174 -11.61 2.90 -3.39
N LEU A 175 -11.51 4.22 -3.39
CA LEU A 175 -10.28 4.97 -3.24
C LEU A 175 -10.49 5.99 -2.12
N SER A 176 -9.60 6.02 -1.14
CA SER A 176 -9.51 7.10 -0.17
C SER A 176 -8.06 7.51 -0.05
N ASP A 177 -7.76 8.79 -0.25
CA ASP A 177 -6.39 9.24 -0.26
C ASP A 177 -6.16 10.58 0.43
N TRP A 178 -4.92 10.77 0.88
CA TRP A 178 -4.48 11.92 1.63
C TRP A 178 -3.16 12.44 1.07
N MET A 179 -3.11 13.74 0.80
CA MET A 179 -1.91 14.48 0.44
C MET A 179 -2.07 15.96 0.78
N ASP A 180 -0.97 16.71 0.78
CA ASP A 180 -0.99 18.16 0.96
C ASP A 180 -1.29 18.86 -0.37
N VAL A 181 -2.58 19.03 -0.67
CA VAL A 181 -3.03 19.70 -1.91
C VAL A 181 -2.50 21.14 -1.97
N ASN A 182 -2.55 21.88 -0.86
CA ASN A 182 -2.07 23.26 -0.78
C ASN A 182 -0.55 23.36 -0.94
N GLY A 183 0.19 22.36 -0.46
CA GLY A 183 1.64 22.27 -0.57
C GLY A 183 2.16 22.29 -2.01
N MET A 184 1.38 21.78 -2.99
CA MET A 184 1.74 21.91 -4.41
C MET A 184 1.72 23.36 -4.86
N GLN A 185 0.65 24.09 -4.51
CA GLN A 185 0.52 25.51 -4.88
C GLN A 185 1.65 26.35 -4.29
N VAL A 186 2.05 26.08 -3.04
CA VAL A 186 3.19 26.75 -2.40
C VAL A 186 4.49 26.49 -3.16
N GLN A 187 4.75 25.25 -3.58
CA GLN A 187 5.95 24.92 -4.39
C GLN A 187 5.96 25.68 -5.72
N ILE A 188 4.81 25.76 -6.40
CA ILE A 188 4.66 26.52 -7.65
C ILE A 188 4.94 28.01 -7.43
N GLN A 189 4.36 28.62 -6.39
CA GLN A 189 4.59 30.04 -6.10
C GLN A 189 6.05 30.33 -5.73
N ASN A 190 6.66 29.46 -4.94
CA ASN A 190 8.08 29.58 -4.60
C ASN A 190 8.97 29.48 -5.85
N HIS A 191 8.65 28.61 -6.80
CA HIS A 191 9.38 28.55 -8.07
C HIS A 191 9.24 29.85 -8.87
N LEU A 192 8.03 30.38 -9.00
CA LEU A 192 7.77 31.64 -9.71
C LEU A 192 8.48 32.84 -9.07
N ALA A 193 8.54 32.90 -7.74
CA ALA A 193 9.20 34.00 -7.01
C ALA A 193 10.73 34.00 -7.14
N ASN A 194 11.34 32.88 -7.54
CA ASN A 194 12.79 32.71 -7.64
C ASN A 194 13.29 32.60 -9.10
N LYS A 195 12.44 32.87 -10.10
CA LYS A 195 12.84 33.04 -11.50
C LYS A 195 13.36 34.45 -11.75
#